data_AF-A0A3S3SU73-F1
#
_entry.id   AF-A0A3S3SU73-F1
#
_cell.length_a   1.000
_cell.length_b   1.000
_cell.length_c   1.000
_cell.angle_alpha   90.00
_cell.angle_beta   90.00
_cell.angle_gamma   90.00
#
_symmetry.space_group_name_H-M   'P 1'
#
loop_
_entity.id
_entity.type
_entity.pdbx_description
1 polymer ?
#
loop_
_entity_poly.entity_id
_entity_poly.type
_entity_poly.pdbx_seq_one_letter_code
_entity_poly.pdbx_strand_id
1 'polypeptide(L)'
;MENEMIFVRTATINDLKYIPEILCETEVSAIARGTGIAKRNPETVGTKIAEGKAVIAVTLTGEWVGFSYLQDWENGRFVSNSGLIVHPRYRKTGVATVIKERVFKMSRRLYPNAKIFSITSGTAVMKLNFRLGFAPVAFSEITRDEAFWDGCKGCINHDILQRKGNQNCLCTAMLFDPIEMEREQVRELQKRSTPFVHH
;
A
#
# COMPACT_ATOMS: atom_id res chain seq x y z
N MET A 1 1.25 -22.96 17.68
CA MET A 1 0.20 -22.08 17.13
C MET A 1 -0.34 -22.81 15.94
N GLU A 2 -1.59 -23.26 16.02
CA GLU A 2 -2.26 -23.94 14.92
C GLU A 2 -2.17 -23.11 13.65
N ASN A 3 -1.98 -23.80 12.54
CA ASN A 3 -1.85 -23.23 11.20
C ASN A 3 -3.25 -22.75 10.76
N GLU A 4 -3.77 -21.71 11.39
CA GLU A 4 -5.05 -21.11 11.05
C GLU A 4 -5.03 -20.73 9.58
N MET A 5 -5.98 -21.28 8.82
CA MET A 5 -6.08 -21.00 7.39
C MET A 5 -6.57 -19.58 7.19
N ILE A 6 -5.72 -18.73 6.59
CA ILE A 6 -5.98 -17.32 6.34
C ILE A 6 -6.26 -17.11 4.85
N PHE A 7 -7.42 -16.56 4.54
CA PHE A 7 -7.85 -16.24 3.18
C PHE A 7 -7.60 -14.77 2.90
N VAL A 8 -6.74 -14.48 1.91
CA VAL A 8 -6.49 -13.12 1.42
C VAL A 8 -7.19 -12.93 0.07
N ARG A 9 -8.17 -12.03 0.02
CA ARG A 9 -9.02 -11.83 -1.17
C ARG A 9 -9.43 -10.37 -1.33
N THR A 10 -10.01 -10.05 -2.48
CA THR A 10 -10.74 -8.78 -2.64
C THR A 10 -11.90 -8.75 -1.64
N ALA A 11 -12.05 -7.62 -0.96
CA ALA A 11 -13.15 -7.39 -0.03
C ALA A 11 -14.48 -7.27 -0.81
N THR A 12 -15.56 -7.63 -0.14
CA THR A 12 -16.94 -7.63 -0.63
C THR A 12 -17.81 -6.85 0.34
N ILE A 13 -19.05 -6.55 -0.03
CA ILE A 13 -20.01 -5.86 0.85
C ILE A 13 -20.20 -6.56 2.22
N ASN A 14 -20.03 -7.89 2.29
CA ASN A 14 -20.14 -8.64 3.54
C ASN A 14 -18.99 -8.35 4.52
N ASP A 15 -17.91 -7.72 4.05
CA ASP A 15 -16.74 -7.36 4.85
C ASP A 15 -16.87 -5.97 5.48
N LEU A 16 -17.94 -5.20 5.17
CA LEU A 16 -18.22 -3.91 5.82
C LEU A 16 -18.30 -4.06 7.35
N LYS A 17 -18.68 -5.24 7.84
CA LYS A 17 -18.72 -5.57 9.27
C LYS A 17 -17.37 -5.43 9.98
N TYR A 18 -16.24 -5.51 9.26
CA TYR A 18 -14.89 -5.41 9.83
C TYR A 18 -14.32 -3.98 9.88
N ILE A 19 -15.09 -2.97 9.44
CA ILE A 19 -14.66 -1.57 9.49
C ILE A 19 -14.25 -1.15 10.91
N PRO A 20 -15.02 -1.46 11.98
CA PRO A 20 -14.61 -1.12 13.34
C PRO A 20 -13.23 -1.65 13.72
N GLU A 21 -12.92 -2.91 13.39
CA GLU A 21 -11.64 -3.56 13.66
C GLU A 21 -10.50 -2.91 12.86
N ILE A 22 -10.74 -2.61 11.57
CA ILE A 22 -9.76 -1.93 10.71
C ILE A 22 -9.39 -0.55 11.26
N LEU A 23 -10.38 0.22 11.70
CA LEU A 23 -10.19 1.57 12.23
C LEU A 23 -9.50 1.55 13.59
N CYS A 24 -9.99 0.70 14.50
CA CYS A 24 -9.43 0.52 15.83
C CYS A 24 -7.95 0.10 15.75
N GLU A 25 -7.65 -0.92 14.95
CA GLU A 25 -6.27 -1.42 14.83
C GLU A 25 -5.36 -0.39 14.13
N THR A 26 -5.87 0.38 13.17
CA THR A 26 -5.12 1.48 12.55
C THR A 26 -4.67 2.50 13.60
N GLU A 27 -5.58 2.91 14.49
CA GLU A 27 -5.32 3.90 15.53
C GLU A 27 -4.39 3.36 16.61
N VAL A 28 -4.69 2.19 17.16
CA VAL A 28 -3.86 1.52 18.20
C VAL A 28 -2.44 1.28 17.68
N SER A 29 -2.29 0.84 16.43
CA SER A 29 -0.97 0.65 15.82
C SER A 29 -0.20 1.93 15.56
N ALA A 30 -0.87 3.06 15.34
CA ALA A 30 -0.21 4.35 15.19
C ALA A 30 0.36 4.80 16.53
N ILE A 31 -0.46 4.73 17.58
CA ILE A 31 -0.10 5.08 18.96
C ILE A 31 1.07 4.21 19.45
N ALA A 32 0.96 2.88 19.32
CA ALA A 32 1.98 1.95 19.80
C ALA A 32 3.36 2.13 19.15
N ARG A 33 3.41 2.68 17.92
CA ARG A 33 4.66 2.93 17.20
C ARG A 33 5.24 4.32 17.47
N GLY A 34 4.50 5.21 18.12
CA GLY A 34 4.85 6.64 18.19
C GLY A 34 4.97 7.30 16.82
N THR A 35 4.40 6.68 15.78
CA THR A 35 4.46 7.17 14.40
C THR A 35 3.10 7.71 13.99
N GLY A 36 3.10 8.79 13.21
CA GLY A 36 1.87 9.26 12.60
C GLY A 36 1.35 8.31 11.53
N ILE A 37 0.05 8.00 11.61
CA ILE A 37 -0.74 7.38 10.55
C ILE A 37 -2.01 8.22 10.44
N ALA A 38 -2.35 8.61 9.21
CA ALA A 38 -3.61 9.26 8.94
C ALA A 38 -4.78 8.43 9.46
N LYS A 39 -5.59 9.01 10.36
CA LYS A 39 -6.88 8.43 10.75
C LYS A 39 -7.74 8.23 9.51
N ARG A 40 -8.49 7.13 9.49
CA ARG A 40 -9.42 6.79 8.41
C ARG A 40 -10.83 6.99 8.92
N ASN A 41 -11.72 7.49 8.07
CA ASN A 41 -13.13 7.50 8.40
C ASN A 41 -13.80 6.18 7.94
N PRO A 42 -14.88 5.75 8.61
CA PRO A 42 -15.64 4.56 8.22
C PRO A 42 -16.10 4.60 6.77
N GLU A 43 -16.56 5.77 6.32
CA GLU A 43 -17.12 5.99 4.99
C GLU A 43 -16.09 5.72 3.88
N THR A 44 -14.86 6.22 3.99
CA THR A 44 -13.82 5.97 2.98
C THR A 44 -13.50 4.49 2.91
N VAL A 45 -13.35 3.81 4.06
CA VAL A 45 -13.07 2.36 4.07
C VAL A 45 -14.23 1.59 3.44
N GLY A 46 -15.47 1.93 3.81
CA GLY A 46 -16.68 1.32 3.25
C GLY A 46 -16.80 1.52 1.75
N THR A 47 -16.56 2.73 1.25
CA THR A 47 -16.54 3.05 -0.18
C THR A 47 -15.50 2.21 -0.91
N LYS A 48 -14.28 2.06 -0.39
CA LYS A 48 -13.25 1.23 -1.05
C LYS A 48 -13.61 -0.26 -1.06
N ILE A 49 -14.33 -0.74 -0.04
CA ILE A 49 -14.87 -2.10 -0.04
C ILE A 49 -15.96 -2.25 -1.11
N ALA A 50 -16.93 -1.32 -1.14
CA ALA A 50 -18.05 -1.35 -2.09
C ALA A 50 -17.58 -1.23 -3.55
N GLU A 51 -16.55 -0.44 -3.82
CA GLU A 51 -15.93 -0.27 -5.14
C GLU A 51 -15.07 -1.48 -5.58
N GLY A 52 -14.90 -2.50 -4.72
CA GLY A 52 -14.00 -3.63 -5.00
C GLY A 52 -12.51 -3.24 -5.04
N LYS A 53 -12.16 -2.09 -4.43
CA LYS A 53 -10.81 -1.52 -4.37
C LYS A 53 -10.08 -1.86 -3.05
N ALA A 54 -10.60 -2.80 -2.27
CA ALA A 54 -10.01 -3.24 -1.01
C ALA A 54 -9.63 -4.73 -1.02
N VAL A 55 -8.60 -5.07 -0.26
CA VAL A 55 -8.15 -6.43 0.03
C VAL A 55 -8.31 -6.67 1.53
N ILE A 56 -8.86 -7.83 1.87
CA ILE A 56 -9.06 -8.26 3.24
C ILE A 56 -8.44 -9.63 3.46
N ALA A 57 -7.93 -9.86 4.67
CA ALA A 57 -7.51 -11.15 5.17
C ALA A 57 -8.43 -11.56 6.32
N VAL A 58 -8.96 -12.78 6.25
CA VAL A 58 -9.83 -13.37 7.29
C VAL A 58 -9.46 -14.84 7.52
N THR A 59 -9.70 -15.35 8.73
CA THR A 59 -9.57 -16.78 9.01
C THR A 59 -10.76 -17.57 8.45
N LEU A 60 -10.66 -18.90 8.44
CA LEU A 60 -11.78 -19.80 8.11
C LEU A 60 -13.02 -19.57 9.00
N THR A 61 -12.81 -19.22 10.27
CA THR A 61 -13.89 -18.93 11.23
C THR A 61 -14.44 -17.51 11.10
N GLY A 62 -13.90 -16.70 10.19
CA GLY A 62 -14.34 -15.32 9.96
C GLY A 62 -13.74 -14.30 10.92
N GLU A 63 -12.63 -14.61 11.59
CA GLU A 63 -11.85 -13.61 12.36
C GLU A 63 -11.12 -12.67 11.38
N TRP A 64 -11.14 -11.37 11.68
CA TRP A 64 -10.41 -10.38 10.89
C TRP A 64 -8.91 -10.47 11.14
N VAL A 65 -8.12 -10.50 10.06
CA VAL A 65 -6.66 -10.64 10.14
C VAL A 65 -5.94 -9.38 9.66
N GLY A 66 -6.44 -8.75 8.59
CA GLY A 66 -5.77 -7.60 8.02
C GLY A 66 -6.49 -7.00 6.82
N PHE A 67 -6.02 -5.84 6.39
CA PHE A 67 -6.67 -5.02 5.38
C PHE A 67 -5.66 -4.16 4.61
N SER A 68 -6.00 -3.81 3.37
CA SER A 68 -5.37 -2.75 2.58
C SER A 68 -6.31 -2.33 1.45
N TYR A 69 -6.14 -1.13 0.90
CA TYR A 69 -6.94 -0.68 -0.25
C TYR A 69 -6.07 0.08 -1.25
N LEU A 70 -6.61 0.24 -2.45
CA LEU A 70 -6.07 1.13 -3.45
C LEU A 70 -7.00 2.33 -3.68
N GLN A 71 -6.43 3.40 -4.19
CA GLN A 71 -7.17 4.56 -4.66
C GLN A 71 -6.44 5.15 -5.85
N ASP A 72 -7.18 5.46 -6.90
CA ASP A 72 -6.69 6.16 -8.08
C ASP A 72 -6.72 7.66 -7.89
N TRP A 73 -5.79 8.32 -8.56
CA TRP A 73 -5.57 9.77 -8.52
C TRP A 73 -5.29 10.28 -9.92
N GLU A 74 -5.67 11.54 -10.17
CA GLU A 74 -5.41 12.22 -11.44
C GLU A 74 -5.90 11.41 -12.64
N ASN A 75 -7.18 11.02 -12.61
CA ASN A 75 -7.84 10.24 -13.66
C ASN A 75 -7.12 8.92 -13.98
N GLY A 76 -6.62 8.23 -12.94
CA GLY A 76 -5.96 6.93 -13.09
C GLY A 76 -4.51 7.01 -13.56
N ARG A 77 -3.89 8.20 -13.59
CA ARG A 77 -2.45 8.34 -13.84
C ARG A 77 -1.63 7.73 -12.71
N PHE A 78 -2.10 7.86 -11.48
CA PHE A 78 -1.48 7.28 -10.30
C PHE A 78 -2.47 6.41 -9.52
N VAL A 79 -1.92 5.42 -8.81
CA VAL A 79 -2.66 4.61 -7.83
C VAL A 79 -1.86 4.55 -6.54
N SER A 80 -2.48 4.92 -5.42
CA SER A 80 -1.88 4.70 -4.09
C SER A 80 -2.27 3.34 -3.54
N ASN A 81 -1.31 2.57 -3.04
CA ASN A 81 -1.58 1.42 -2.18
C ASN A 81 -1.49 1.86 -0.71
N SER A 82 -2.63 1.90 -0.03
CA SER A 82 -2.81 2.50 1.28
C SER A 82 -3.42 1.53 2.30
N GLY A 83 -3.34 1.91 3.58
CA GLY A 83 -4.08 1.22 4.64
C GLY A 83 -3.65 -0.19 4.97
N LEU A 84 -2.42 -0.59 4.64
CA LEU A 84 -1.91 -1.90 5.05
C LEU A 84 -1.84 -1.98 6.58
N ILE A 85 -2.71 -2.81 7.15
CA ILE A 85 -2.79 -3.07 8.59
C ILE A 85 -3.03 -4.56 8.83
N VAL A 86 -2.37 -5.11 9.85
CA VAL A 86 -2.49 -6.53 10.24
C VAL A 86 -2.64 -6.59 11.74
N HIS A 87 -3.64 -7.35 12.19
CA HIS A 87 -3.93 -7.58 13.60
C HIS A 87 -2.68 -8.15 14.32
N PRO A 88 -2.36 -7.69 15.55
CA PRO A 88 -1.10 -8.01 16.23
C PRO A 88 -0.79 -9.50 16.32
N ARG A 89 -1.81 -10.33 16.58
CA ARG A 89 -1.72 -11.79 16.67
C ARG A 89 -1.15 -12.45 15.41
N TYR A 90 -1.39 -11.86 14.24
CA TYR A 90 -1.00 -12.40 12.94
C TYR A 90 0.23 -11.71 12.35
N ARG A 91 0.91 -10.83 13.09
CA ARG A 91 2.15 -10.21 12.61
C ARG A 91 3.27 -11.25 12.54
N LYS A 92 4.23 -11.01 11.64
CA LYS A 92 5.38 -11.90 11.39
C LYS A 92 5.01 -13.31 10.86
N THR A 93 3.76 -13.54 10.47
CA THR A 93 3.29 -14.78 9.81
C THR A 93 3.39 -14.76 8.28
N GLY A 94 3.77 -13.62 7.68
CA GLY A 94 3.80 -13.42 6.23
C GLY A 94 2.52 -12.82 5.63
N VAL A 95 1.42 -12.70 6.40
CA VAL A 95 0.14 -12.17 5.89
C VAL A 95 0.24 -10.77 5.28
N ALA A 96 1.03 -9.87 5.88
CA ALA A 96 1.25 -8.53 5.33
C ALA A 96 1.84 -8.57 3.90
N THR A 97 2.70 -9.56 3.62
CA THR A 97 3.26 -9.78 2.29
C THR A 97 2.17 -10.17 1.30
N VAL A 98 1.33 -11.15 1.67
CA VAL A 98 0.26 -11.64 0.81
C VAL A 98 -0.78 -10.55 0.52
N ILE A 99 -1.17 -9.75 1.53
CA ILE A 99 -2.08 -8.60 1.34
C ILE A 99 -1.44 -7.59 0.39
N LYS A 100 -0.16 -7.24 0.61
CA LYS A 100 0.53 -6.23 -0.20
C LYS A 100 0.69 -6.67 -1.66
N GLU A 101 1.03 -7.93 -1.90
CA GLU A 101 1.09 -8.52 -3.23
C GLU A 101 -0.29 -8.52 -3.91
N ARG A 102 -1.34 -8.86 -3.16
CA ARG A 102 -2.70 -8.93 -3.70
C ARG A 102 -3.22 -7.55 -4.10
N VAL A 103 -3.01 -6.52 -3.27
CA VAL A 103 -3.41 -5.14 -3.61
C VAL A 103 -2.58 -4.61 -4.77
N PHE A 104 -1.28 -4.90 -4.82
CA PHE A 104 -0.43 -4.52 -5.95
C PHE A 104 -0.89 -5.16 -7.27
N LYS A 105 -1.13 -6.48 -7.29
CA LYS A 105 -1.69 -7.18 -8.47
C LYS A 105 -3.05 -6.63 -8.88
N MET A 106 -3.90 -6.29 -7.90
CA MET A 106 -5.18 -5.66 -8.15
C MET A 106 -5.02 -4.28 -8.81
N SER A 107 -4.09 -3.45 -8.31
CA SER A 107 -3.75 -2.15 -8.91
C SER A 107 -3.25 -2.29 -10.35
N ARG A 108 -2.35 -3.24 -10.63
CA ARG A 108 -1.85 -3.52 -11.98
C ARG A 108 -2.96 -4.00 -12.93
N ARG A 109 -3.93 -4.77 -12.44
CA ARG A 109 -5.05 -5.26 -13.25
C ARG A 109 -6.06 -4.16 -13.58
N LEU A 110 -6.43 -3.35 -12.59
CA LEU A 110 -7.44 -2.29 -12.77
C LEU A 110 -6.87 -1.06 -13.50
N TYR A 111 -5.57 -0.79 -13.30
CA TYR A 111 -4.88 0.38 -13.83
C TYR A 111 -3.52 0.00 -14.44
N PRO A 112 -3.52 -0.69 -15.59
CA PRO A 112 -2.30 -1.26 -16.19
C PRO A 112 -1.24 -0.23 -16.58
N ASN A 113 -1.63 1.01 -16.85
CA ASN A 113 -0.70 2.08 -17.23
C ASN A 113 -0.35 3.03 -16.08
N ALA A 114 -0.99 2.89 -14.92
CA ALA A 114 -0.78 3.79 -13.81
C ALA A 114 0.56 3.52 -13.11
N LYS A 115 1.21 4.59 -12.67
CA LYS A 115 2.28 4.46 -11.67
C LYS A 115 1.66 4.19 -10.32
N ILE A 116 2.23 3.25 -9.57
CA ILE A 116 1.70 2.87 -8.26
C ILE A 116 2.62 3.41 -7.19
N PHE A 117 2.10 4.17 -6.24
CA PHE A 117 2.91 4.69 -5.15
C PHE A 117 2.44 4.22 -3.79
N SER A 118 3.34 4.25 -2.82
CA SER A 118 3.09 3.90 -1.43
C SER A 118 3.95 4.77 -0.54
N ILE A 119 3.33 5.39 0.46
CA ILE A 119 4.01 6.20 1.46
C ILE A 119 4.05 5.43 2.78
N THR A 120 5.20 5.37 3.43
CA THR A 120 5.33 4.69 4.73
C THR A 120 6.49 5.23 5.56
N SER A 121 6.35 5.18 6.89
CA SER A 121 7.45 5.36 7.85
C SER A 121 8.04 4.03 8.33
N GLY A 122 7.42 2.88 7.98
CA GLY A 122 7.78 1.58 8.53
C GLY A 122 8.69 0.77 7.60
N THR A 123 9.87 0.38 8.08
CA THR A 123 10.84 -0.41 7.32
C THR A 123 10.29 -1.72 6.77
N ALA A 124 9.35 -2.37 7.48
CA ALA A 124 8.71 -3.61 7.00
C ALA A 124 7.94 -3.38 5.69
N VAL A 125 7.21 -2.26 5.58
CA VAL A 125 6.48 -1.89 4.37
C VAL A 125 7.43 -1.40 3.28
N MET A 126 8.52 -0.71 3.63
CA MET A 126 9.56 -0.35 2.65
C MET A 126 10.19 -1.58 2.01
N LYS A 127 10.56 -2.60 2.81
CA LYS A 127 11.11 -3.87 2.30
C LYS A 127 10.11 -4.61 1.42
N LEU A 128 8.82 -4.55 1.76
CA LEU A 128 7.75 -5.11 0.93
C LEU A 128 7.63 -4.40 -0.41
N ASN A 129 7.61 -3.06 -0.39
CA ASN A 129 7.58 -2.22 -1.59
C ASN A 129 8.79 -2.50 -2.49
N PHE A 130 9.99 -2.55 -1.91
CA PHE A 130 11.22 -2.83 -2.67
C PHE A 130 11.17 -4.18 -3.39
N ARG A 131 10.70 -5.25 -2.72
CA ARG A 131 10.53 -6.57 -3.37
C ARG A 131 9.55 -6.58 -4.54
N LEU A 132 8.64 -5.60 -4.60
CA LEU A 132 7.66 -5.44 -5.68
C LEU A 132 8.12 -4.46 -6.76
N GLY A 133 9.39 -4.03 -6.74
CA GLY A 133 9.96 -3.12 -7.73
C GLY A 133 9.67 -1.64 -7.48
N PHE A 134 9.24 -1.26 -6.28
CA PHE A 134 9.10 0.15 -5.94
C PHE A 134 10.47 0.75 -5.59
N ALA A 135 10.78 1.91 -6.16
CA ALA A 135 11.96 2.70 -5.84
C ALA A 135 11.59 3.93 -4.98
N PRO A 136 12.46 4.41 -4.07
CA PRO A 136 12.23 5.66 -3.36
C PRO A 136 12.23 6.85 -4.32
N VAL A 137 11.30 7.78 -4.13
CA VAL A 137 11.15 8.99 -4.96
C VAL A 137 10.83 10.21 -4.08
N ALA A 138 10.98 11.41 -4.64
CA ALA A 138 10.49 12.64 -4.01
C ALA A 138 8.96 12.71 -4.04
N PHE A 139 8.34 13.45 -3.12
CA PHE A 139 6.88 13.62 -3.12
C PHE A 139 6.37 14.36 -4.37
N SER A 140 7.23 15.15 -5.02
CA SER A 140 6.91 15.81 -6.29
C SER A 140 6.74 14.86 -7.48
N GLU A 141 7.16 13.60 -7.34
CA GLU A 141 7.09 12.56 -8.37
C GLU A 141 5.85 11.66 -8.25
N ILE A 142 5.09 11.82 -7.16
CA ILE A 142 3.78 11.17 -6.99
C ILE A 142 2.66 12.17 -7.30
N THR A 143 1.43 11.86 -6.87
CA THR A 143 0.28 12.72 -7.16
C THR A 143 0.38 14.11 -6.53
N ARG A 144 -0.10 15.12 -7.25
CA ARG A 144 -0.31 16.49 -6.79
C ARG A 144 -1.76 16.76 -6.37
N ASP A 145 -2.61 15.74 -6.40
CA ASP A 145 -4.02 15.84 -6.03
C ASP A 145 -4.16 16.25 -4.55
N GLU A 146 -4.79 17.39 -4.29
CA GLU A 146 -4.98 17.92 -2.94
C GLU A 146 -5.77 16.95 -2.06
N ALA A 147 -6.72 16.20 -2.62
CA ALA A 147 -7.52 15.23 -1.86
C ALA A 147 -6.67 14.09 -1.29
N PHE A 148 -5.57 13.72 -1.96
CA PHE A 148 -4.60 12.76 -1.41
C PHE A 148 -3.90 13.34 -0.19
N TRP A 149 -3.38 14.57 -0.30
CA TRP A 149 -2.63 15.24 0.75
C TRP A 149 -3.50 15.62 1.95
N ASP A 150 -4.78 15.88 1.72
CA ASP A 150 -5.79 16.08 2.76
C ASP A 150 -5.96 14.85 3.65
N GLY A 151 -5.74 13.65 3.12
CA GLY A 151 -5.66 12.43 3.92
C GLY A 151 -4.59 12.51 5.02
N CYS A 152 -3.50 13.25 4.81
CA CYS A 152 -2.47 13.43 5.82
C CYS A 152 -2.89 14.34 6.99
N LYS A 153 -3.99 15.10 6.90
CA LYS A 153 -4.47 15.98 7.99
C LYS A 153 -4.74 15.22 9.29
N GLY A 154 -5.14 13.95 9.19
CA GLY A 154 -5.35 13.07 10.35
C GLY A 154 -4.08 12.49 10.97
N CYS A 155 -2.89 12.82 10.46
CA CYS A 155 -1.61 12.32 10.94
C CYS A 155 -0.98 13.31 11.94
N ILE A 156 -0.39 12.82 13.02
CA ILE A 156 0.28 13.69 14.02
C ILE A 156 1.45 14.50 13.45
N ASN A 157 1.98 14.11 12.28
CA ASN A 157 3.10 14.77 11.60
C ASN A 157 2.64 15.71 10.46
N HIS A 158 1.34 16.03 10.38
CA HIS A 158 0.80 16.88 9.32
C HIS A 158 1.42 18.28 9.31
N ASP A 159 1.73 18.82 10.49
CA ASP A 159 2.41 20.11 10.66
C ASP A 159 3.80 20.14 9.99
N ILE A 160 4.54 19.03 10.02
CA ILE A 160 5.83 18.89 9.32
C ILE A 160 5.61 18.94 7.82
N LEU A 161 4.60 18.22 7.32
CA LEU A 161 4.27 18.20 5.89
C LEU A 161 3.91 19.61 5.39
N GLN A 162 3.08 20.34 6.14
CA GLN A 162 2.64 21.70 5.81
C GLN A 162 3.80 22.70 5.80
N ARG A 163 4.65 22.68 6.84
CA ARG A 163 5.84 23.55 6.92
C ARG A 163 6.82 23.35 5.76
N LYS A 164 6.76 22.18 5.11
CA LYS A 164 7.59 21.82 3.96
C LYS A 164 6.83 21.85 2.62
N GLY A 165 5.64 22.44 2.59
CA GLY A 165 4.85 22.60 1.36
C GLY A 165 4.57 21.30 0.63
N ASN A 166 4.26 20.21 1.35
CA ASN A 166 4.02 18.87 0.80
C ASN A 166 5.21 18.26 0.03
N GLN A 167 6.44 18.77 0.21
CA GLN A 167 7.61 18.26 -0.53
C GLN A 167 8.27 17.04 0.12
N ASN A 168 8.15 16.88 1.45
CA ASN A 168 8.53 15.67 2.17
C ASN A 168 7.92 15.63 3.58
N CYS A 169 7.98 14.47 4.23
CA CYS A 169 7.59 14.23 5.62
C CYS A 169 8.51 13.14 6.21
N LEU A 170 8.22 12.65 7.43
CA LEU A 170 8.89 11.48 8.01
C LEU A 170 8.62 10.18 7.25
N CYS A 171 7.59 10.19 6.40
CA CYS A 171 7.30 9.06 5.53
C CYS A 171 8.15 9.11 4.26
N THR A 172 8.57 7.95 3.79
CA THR A 172 9.23 7.76 2.49
C THR A 172 8.17 7.44 1.44
N ALA A 173 8.16 8.19 0.34
CA ALA A 173 7.41 7.83 -0.85
C ALA A 173 8.22 6.83 -1.68
N MET A 174 7.55 5.77 -2.11
CA MET A 174 8.12 4.82 -3.05
C MET A 174 7.16 4.65 -4.23
N LEU A 175 7.71 4.58 -5.44
CA LEU A 175 6.99 4.53 -6.69
C LEU A 175 7.39 3.30 -7.48
N PHE A 176 6.39 2.63 -8.00
CA PHE A 176 6.50 1.63 -9.04
C PHE A 176 6.05 2.27 -10.35
N ASP A 177 6.93 2.24 -11.35
CA ASP A 177 6.64 2.70 -12.70
C ASP A 177 6.63 1.48 -13.64
N PRO A 178 5.46 1.11 -14.21
CA PRO A 178 5.38 -0.05 -15.08
C PRO A 178 6.23 0.05 -16.33
N ILE A 179 6.36 1.26 -16.90
CA ILE A 179 7.09 1.48 -18.14
C ILE A 179 8.60 1.34 -17.88
N GLU A 180 9.10 1.91 -16.78
CA GLU A 180 10.51 1.74 -16.41
C GLU A 180 10.83 0.28 -16.09
N MET A 181 9.92 -0.46 -15.44
CA MET A 181 10.16 -1.87 -15.16
C MET A 181 10.21 -2.73 -16.44
N GLU A 182 9.35 -2.46 -17.41
CA GLU A 182 9.42 -3.13 -18.73
C GLU A 182 10.75 -2.81 -19.44
N ARG A 183 11.19 -1.55 -19.40
CA ARG A 183 12.47 -1.12 -19.99
C ARG A 183 13.66 -1.81 -19.31
N GLU A 184 13.65 -1.94 -18.00
CA GLU A 184 14.70 -2.64 -17.24
C GLU A 184 14.76 -4.12 -17.61
N GLN A 185 13.60 -4.80 -17.70
CA GLN A 185 13.55 -6.20 -18.11
C GLN A 185 14.12 -6.43 -19.52
N VAL A 186 13.78 -5.55 -20.48
CA VAL A 186 14.35 -5.60 -21.83
C VAL A 186 15.87 -5.40 -21.80
N ARG A 187 16.36 -4.42 -21.03
CA ARG A 187 17.81 -4.18 -20.87
C ARG A 187 18.53 -5.38 -20.24
N GLU A 188 17.94 -6.04 -19.26
CA GLU A 188 18.53 -7.24 -18.64
C GLU A 188 18.58 -8.43 -19.59
N LEU A 189 17.53 -8.66 -20.36
CA LEU A 189 17.50 -9.70 -21.40
C LEU A 189 18.58 -9.45 -22.46
N GLN A 190 18.75 -8.20 -22.90
CA GLN A 190 19.79 -7.83 -23.85
C GLN A 190 21.20 -8.10 -23.28
N LYS A 191 21.47 -7.73 -22.02
CA LYS A 191 22.76 -7.99 -21.36
C LYS A 191 23.09 -9.49 -21.25
N ARG A 192 22.08 -10.33 -21.03
CA ARG A 192 22.25 -11.80 -20.97
C ARG A 192 22.47 -12.44 -22.35
N SER A 193 22.08 -11.74 -23.41
CA SER A 193 22.14 -12.24 -24.79
C SER A 193 23.46 -11.89 -25.50
N THR A 194 24.28 -11.00 -24.93
CA THR A 194 25.57 -10.62 -25.51
C THR A 194 26.60 -11.72 -25.25
N PRO A 195 27.21 -12.35 -26.28
CA PRO A 195 28.23 -13.37 -26.07
C PRO A 195 29.44 -12.73 -25.37
N PHE A 196 30.02 -13.42 -24.38
CA PHE A 196 31.35 -13.09 -23.89
C PHE A 196 32.35 -13.26 -25.04
N VAL A 197 32.73 -12.15 -25.68
CA VAL A 197 33.86 -12.15 -26.61
C VAL A 197 35.11 -12.14 -25.74
N HIS A 198 35.67 -13.32 -25.46
CA HIS A 198 37.02 -13.42 -24.90
C HIS A 198 38.01 -12.97 -25.98
N HIS A 199 38.77 -11.91 -25.69
CA HIS A 199 40.02 -11.57 -26.37
C HIS A 199 41.17 -12.33 -25.70
#